data_AF-A0A6V7LXQ7-F1
#
_entry.id   AF-A0A6V7LXQ7-F1
#
_cell.length_a   1.000
_cell.length_b   1.000
_cell.length_c   1.000
_cell.angle_alpha   90.00
_cell.angle_beta   90.00
_cell.angle_gamma   90.00
#
_symmetry.space_group_name_H-M   'P 1'
#
loop_
_entity.id
_entity.type
_entity.pdbx_description
1 polymer ?
#
loop_
_entity_poly.entity_id
_entity_poly.type
_entity_poly.pdbx_seq_one_letter_code
_entity_poly.pdbx_strand_id
1 'polypeptide(L)'
;MVLDLDLFREDKGFNPEKIRENQRKRFKDVGLVETVIEKDKFWRQLRHRGDNLNKLKNVCSKEIGEKMKKKQPLGDDATVPEDISANLDGITSDTLKPLTVTQIKAIRGLIDDAIVKNNEDLVKTEAERNNALREVGNHLDPTVPVSNDEDENK
;
A
#
# COMPACT_ATOMS: atom_id res chain seq x y z
N MET A 1 6.50 -12.43 20.74
CA MET A 1 5.94 -11.06 20.77
C MET A 1 6.79 -10.19 19.88
N VAL A 2 6.20 -9.32 19.06
CA VAL A 2 6.90 -8.40 18.14
C VAL A 2 6.84 -6.98 18.69
N LEU A 3 7.78 -6.13 18.27
CA LEU A 3 7.72 -4.69 18.56
C LEU A 3 6.49 -4.05 17.92
N ASP A 4 6.00 -2.98 18.53
CA ASP A 4 4.94 -2.17 17.94
C ASP A 4 5.45 -1.51 16.65
N LEU A 5 4.65 -1.63 15.59
CA LEU A 5 4.93 -1.08 14.27
C LEU A 5 5.01 0.45 14.29
N ASP A 6 4.31 1.11 15.21
CA ASP A 6 4.38 2.57 15.33
C ASP A 6 5.77 3.09 15.68
N LEU A 7 6.60 2.29 16.37
CA LEU A 7 7.98 2.64 16.70
C LEU A 7 8.86 2.84 15.45
N PHE A 8 8.48 2.23 14.33
CA PHE A 8 9.18 2.33 13.05
C PHE A 8 8.72 3.53 12.21
N ARG A 9 7.71 4.29 12.65
CA ARG A 9 7.10 5.39 11.89
C ARG A 9 7.58 6.75 12.36
N GLU A 10 8.59 7.28 11.68
CA GLU A 10 9.11 8.64 11.94
C GLU A 10 8.04 9.72 11.73
N ASP A 11 7.15 9.53 10.74
CA ASP A 11 6.05 10.46 10.45
C ASP A 11 5.01 10.58 11.58
N LYS A 12 4.99 9.63 12.51
CA LYS A 12 4.16 9.65 13.73
C LYS A 12 4.91 10.20 14.96
N GLY A 13 6.14 10.68 14.81
CA GLY A 13 6.95 11.23 15.90
C GLY A 13 7.76 10.19 16.69
N PHE A 14 7.84 8.95 16.22
CA PHE A 14 8.71 7.92 16.81
C PHE A 14 10.12 8.00 16.23
N ASN A 15 11.09 7.34 16.89
CA ASN A 15 12.48 7.34 16.48
C ASN A 15 12.97 5.92 16.14
N PRO A 16 12.95 5.54 14.84
CA PRO A 16 13.43 4.23 14.38
C PRO A 16 14.92 3.98 14.67
N GLU A 17 15.74 5.02 14.89
CA GLU A 17 17.16 4.86 15.22
C GLU A 17 17.36 4.07 16.52
N LYS A 18 16.44 4.21 17.49
CA LYS A 18 16.48 3.42 18.72
C LYS A 18 16.37 1.91 18.45
N ILE A 19 15.62 1.53 17.41
CA ILE A 19 15.47 0.13 17.00
C ILE A 19 16.74 -0.33 16.28
N ARG A 20 17.32 0.52 15.42
CA ARG A 20 18.61 0.23 14.77
C ARG A 20 19.72 0.01 15.78
N GLU A 21 19.84 0.90 16.76
CA GLU A 21 20.79 0.74 17.87
C GLU A 21 20.53 -0.53 18.67
N ASN A 22 19.26 -0.89 18.90
CA ASN A 22 18.92 -2.14 19.58
C ASN A 22 19.39 -3.36 18.80
N GLN A 23 19.17 -3.39 17.48
CA GLN A 23 19.68 -4.47 16.62
C GLN A 23 21.21 -4.53 16.61
N ARG A 24 21.91 -3.39 16.59
CA ARG A 24 23.38 -3.33 16.72
C ARG A 24 23.85 -3.92 18.05
N LYS A 25 23.21 -3.56 19.17
CA LYS A 25 23.51 -4.11 20.50
C LYS A 25 23.26 -5.62 20.59
N ARG A 26 22.35 -6.14 19.77
CA ARG A 26 22.05 -7.58 19.65
C ARG A 26 22.92 -8.29 18.62
N PHE A 27 23.84 -7.60 17.96
CA PHE A 27 24.67 -8.14 16.88
C PHE A 27 23.83 -8.77 15.74
N LYS A 28 22.67 -8.16 15.47
CA LYS A 28 21.73 -8.58 14.41
C LYS A 28 21.73 -7.59 13.26
N ASP A 29 21.15 -8.02 12.15
CA ASP A 29 21.04 -7.22 10.95
C ASP A 29 20.14 -5.98 11.18
N VAL A 30 20.69 -4.82 10.87
CA VAL A 30 20.00 -3.52 10.92
C VAL A 30 19.16 -3.31 9.66
N GLY A 31 19.50 -3.97 8.54
CA GLY A 31 18.75 -3.90 7.28
C GLY A 31 17.31 -4.40 7.39
N LEU A 32 17.02 -5.27 8.36
CA LEU A 32 15.66 -5.67 8.71
C LEU A 32 14.79 -4.48 9.16
N VAL A 33 15.36 -3.51 9.87
CA VAL A 33 14.64 -2.31 10.31
C VAL A 33 14.26 -1.45 9.11
N GLU A 34 15.18 -1.23 8.17
CA GLU A 34 14.89 -0.52 6.91
C GLU A 34 13.81 -1.24 6.10
N THR A 35 13.92 -2.57 5.99
CA THR A 35 12.92 -3.39 5.30
C THR A 35 11.52 -3.19 5.90
N VAL A 36 11.39 -3.18 7.24
CA VAL A 36 10.10 -2.92 7.90
C VAL A 36 9.56 -1.52 7.56
N ILE A 37 10.41 -0.50 7.61
CA ILE A 37 10.03 0.90 7.32
C ILE A 37 9.55 1.03 5.86
N GLU A 38 10.33 0.53 4.91
CA GLU A 38 10.03 0.59 3.49
C GLU A 38 8.73 -0.15 3.16
N LYS A 39 8.57 -1.37 3.66
CA LYS A 39 7.37 -2.19 3.40
C LYS A 39 6.14 -1.62 4.09
N ASP A 40 6.25 -1.04 5.28
CA ASP A 40 5.15 -0.33 5.92
C ASP A 40 4.72 0.90 5.12
N LYS A 41 5.68 1.71 4.64
CA LYS A 41 5.40 2.88 3.79
C LYS A 41 4.70 2.47 2.50
N PHE A 42 5.21 1.44 1.83
CA PHE A 42 4.61 0.93 0.60
C PHE A 42 3.21 0.34 0.85
N TRP A 43 3.02 -0.43 1.92
CA TRP A 43 1.72 -0.97 2.31
C TRP A 43 0.69 0.16 2.55
N ARG A 44 1.09 1.24 3.23
CA ARG A 44 0.23 2.42 3.42
C ARG A 44 -0.15 3.08 2.09
N GLN A 45 0.78 3.20 1.15
CA GLN A 45 0.52 3.71 -0.19
C GLN A 45 -0.48 2.83 -0.96
N LEU A 46 -0.31 1.50 -0.91
CA LEU A 46 -1.24 0.55 -1.53
C LEU A 46 -2.64 0.61 -0.91
N ARG A 47 -2.75 0.82 0.41
CA ARG A 47 -4.03 1.02 1.08
C ARG A 47 -4.71 2.29 0.58
N HIS A 48 -3.98 3.41 0.51
CA HIS A 48 -4.50 4.65 -0.07
C HIS A 48 -4.90 4.50 -1.54
N ARG A 49 -4.11 3.78 -2.34
CA ARG A 49 -4.42 3.46 -3.73
C ARG A 49 -5.73 2.66 -3.84
N GLY A 50 -5.90 1.62 -3.03
CA GLY A 50 -7.14 0.83 -2.98
C GLY A 50 -8.37 1.66 -2.65
N ASP A 51 -8.27 2.56 -1.68
CA ASP A 51 -9.36 3.49 -1.34
C ASP A 51 -9.71 4.42 -2.52
N ASN A 52 -8.69 4.91 -3.25
CA ASN A 52 -8.89 5.75 -4.43
C ASN A 52 -9.53 4.98 -5.58
N LEU A 53 -9.07 3.77 -5.90
CA LEU A 53 -9.67 2.91 -6.94
C LEU A 53 -11.15 2.62 -6.67
N ASN A 54 -11.52 2.38 -5.40
CA ASN A 54 -12.92 2.20 -5.01
C ASN A 54 -13.75 3.46 -5.23
N LYS A 55 -13.20 4.65 -4.94
CA LYS A 55 -13.87 5.93 -5.24
C LYS A 55 -14.06 6.09 -6.76
N LEU A 56 -13.05 5.80 -7.56
CA LEU A 56 -13.11 5.89 -9.02
C LEU A 56 -14.16 4.95 -9.61
N LYS A 57 -14.22 3.70 -9.14
CA LYS A 57 -15.28 2.75 -9.51
C LYS A 57 -16.69 3.30 -9.26
N ASN A 58 -16.89 3.99 -8.14
CA ASN A 58 -18.17 4.63 -7.80
C ASN A 58 -18.46 5.82 -8.72
N VAL A 59 -17.46 6.63 -9.06
CA VAL A 59 -17.60 7.73 -10.03
C VAL A 59 -18.01 7.19 -11.40
N CYS A 60 -17.34 6.16 -11.92
CA CYS A 60 -17.73 5.51 -13.18
C CYS A 60 -19.18 5.01 -13.14
N SER A 61 -19.59 4.40 -12.04
CA SER A 61 -20.97 3.89 -11.88
C SER A 61 -22.01 5.02 -11.87
N LYS A 62 -21.67 6.17 -11.26
CA LYS A 62 -22.53 7.37 -11.25
C LYS A 62 -22.66 7.97 -12.65
N GLU A 63 -21.56 8.14 -13.37
CA GLU A 63 -21.57 8.68 -14.74
C GLU A 63 -22.38 7.79 -15.70
N ILE A 64 -22.24 6.46 -15.58
CA ILE A 64 -23.08 5.51 -16.33
C ILE A 64 -24.57 5.76 -16.02
N GLY A 65 -24.93 5.86 -14.74
CA GLY A 65 -26.32 6.10 -14.32
C GLY A 65 -26.89 7.42 -14.87
N GLU A 66 -26.11 8.49 -14.84
CA GLU A 66 -26.50 9.79 -15.39
C GLU A 66 -26.72 9.76 -16.91
N LYS A 67 -25.84 9.07 -17.64
CA LYS A 67 -25.96 8.90 -19.10
C LYS A 67 -27.17 8.04 -19.48
N MET A 68 -27.42 6.97 -18.74
CA MET A 68 -28.61 6.12 -18.93
C MET A 68 -29.91 6.88 -18.66
N LYS A 69 -29.95 7.73 -17.60
CA LYS A 69 -31.11 8.58 -17.30
C LYS A 69 -31.38 9.61 -18.40
N LYS A 70 -30.32 10.12 -19.04
CA LYS A 70 -30.40 11.04 -20.19
C LYS A 70 -30.69 10.34 -21.52
N LYS A 71 -30.86 9.01 -21.54
CA LYS A 71 -31.07 8.20 -22.76
C LYS A 71 -29.98 8.42 -23.82
N GLN A 72 -28.74 8.67 -23.40
CA GLN A 72 -27.62 8.76 -24.33
C GLN A 72 -27.38 7.40 -25.01
N PRO A 73 -26.95 7.38 -26.28
CA PRO A 73 -26.61 6.14 -26.96
C PRO A 73 -25.48 5.43 -26.20
N LEU A 74 -25.60 4.10 -26.10
CA LEU A 74 -24.64 3.28 -25.35
C LEU A 74 -23.23 3.34 -25.97
N GLY A 75 -23.15 3.51 -27.29
CA GLY A 75 -21.94 3.38 -28.10
C GLY A 75 -21.57 1.91 -28.29
N ASP A 76 -21.14 1.51 -29.49
CA ASP A 76 -20.76 0.11 -29.76
C ASP A 76 -19.25 -0.14 -29.56
N ASP A 77 -18.47 0.94 -29.48
CA ASP A 77 -17.02 0.86 -29.29
C ASP A 77 -16.67 0.74 -27.80
N ALA A 78 -15.99 -0.35 -27.45
CA ALA A 78 -15.46 -0.61 -26.11
C ALA A 78 -13.99 -0.18 -25.96
N THR A 79 -13.38 0.40 -27.00
CA THR A 79 -11.98 0.79 -27.00
C THR A 79 -11.74 1.90 -25.99
N VAL A 80 -10.92 1.61 -24.97
CA VAL A 80 -10.52 2.57 -23.94
C VAL A 80 -9.33 3.39 -24.46
N PRO A 81 -9.37 4.74 -24.39
CA PRO A 81 -8.23 5.57 -24.74
C PRO A 81 -6.97 5.18 -23.96
N GLU A 82 -5.82 5.12 -24.66
CA GLU A 82 -4.54 4.73 -24.05
C GLU A 82 -4.13 5.62 -22.88
N ASP A 83 -4.45 6.92 -22.93
CA ASP A 83 -4.18 7.85 -21.82
C ASP A 83 -4.88 7.45 -20.53
N ILE A 84 -6.08 6.86 -20.62
CA ILE A 84 -6.90 6.45 -19.48
C ILE A 84 -6.48 5.06 -19.01
N SER A 85 -6.17 4.13 -19.93
CA SER A 85 -5.70 2.80 -19.56
C SER A 85 -4.32 2.83 -18.91
N ALA A 86 -3.45 3.77 -19.31
CA ALA A 86 -2.13 3.96 -18.71
C ALA A 86 -2.18 4.64 -17.33
N ASN A 87 -3.19 5.47 -17.06
CA ASN A 87 -3.33 6.20 -15.80
C ASN A 87 -4.74 6.09 -15.22
N LEU A 88 -5.08 4.88 -14.75
CA LEU A 88 -6.35 4.63 -14.07
C LEU A 88 -6.53 5.47 -12.80
N ASP A 89 -5.44 5.81 -12.09
CA ASP A 89 -5.51 6.53 -10.82
C ASP A 89 -5.87 8.02 -10.99
N GLY A 90 -5.67 8.57 -12.19
CA GLY A 90 -5.95 9.97 -12.53
C GLY A 90 -7.35 10.23 -13.09
N ILE A 91 -8.24 9.23 -13.11
CA ILE A 91 -9.58 9.37 -13.69
C ILE A 91 -10.41 10.40 -12.91
N THR A 92 -11.06 11.32 -13.63
CA THR A 92 -11.97 12.32 -13.06
C THR A 92 -13.33 12.26 -13.75
N SER A 93 -14.36 12.90 -13.18
CA SER A 93 -15.67 13.01 -13.85
C SER A 93 -15.53 13.68 -15.23
N ASP A 94 -14.65 14.67 -15.37
CA ASP A 94 -14.46 15.40 -16.62
C ASP A 94 -13.86 14.53 -17.73
N THR A 95 -12.95 13.59 -17.39
CA THR A 95 -12.42 12.63 -18.37
C THR A 95 -13.44 11.57 -18.79
N LEU A 96 -14.46 11.32 -17.97
CA LEU A 96 -15.51 10.32 -18.24
C LEU A 96 -16.70 10.87 -19.05
N LYS A 97 -16.99 12.18 -18.92
CA LYS A 97 -18.07 12.85 -19.66
C LYS A 97 -18.04 12.64 -21.19
N PRO A 98 -16.89 12.76 -21.90
CA PRO A 98 -16.84 12.57 -23.35
C PRO A 98 -16.99 11.11 -23.79
N LEU A 99 -16.83 10.14 -22.88
CA LEU A 99 -16.84 8.72 -23.21
C LEU A 99 -18.25 8.14 -23.33
N THR A 100 -18.36 7.04 -24.06
CA THR A 100 -19.60 6.27 -24.19
C THR A 100 -19.85 5.39 -22.96
N VAL A 101 -21.08 4.87 -22.81
CA VAL A 101 -21.41 3.98 -21.69
C VAL A 101 -20.61 2.67 -21.78
N THR A 102 -20.38 2.15 -22.98
CA THR A 102 -19.55 0.95 -23.21
C THR A 102 -18.09 1.16 -22.84
N GLN A 103 -17.50 2.31 -23.19
CA GLN A 103 -16.13 2.66 -22.77
C GLN A 103 -16.01 2.79 -21.25
N ILE A 104 -16.95 3.46 -20.58
CA ILE A 104 -16.92 3.60 -19.11
C ILE A 104 -17.09 2.25 -18.42
N LYS A 105 -17.89 1.33 -18.99
CA LYS A 105 -17.98 -0.06 -18.52
C LYS A 105 -16.67 -0.82 -18.68
N ALA A 106 -15.97 -0.65 -19.80
CA ALA A 106 -14.66 -1.26 -20.01
C ALA A 106 -13.62 -0.72 -19.00
N ILE A 107 -13.58 0.60 -18.79
CA ILE A 107 -12.73 1.23 -17.76
C ILE A 107 -13.05 0.67 -16.36
N ARG A 108 -14.33 0.50 -16.03
CA ARG A 108 -14.73 -0.10 -14.74
C ARG A 108 -14.19 -1.51 -14.57
N GLY A 109 -14.17 -2.33 -15.63
CA GLY A 109 -13.53 -3.64 -15.62
C GLY A 109 -12.04 -3.57 -15.31
N LEU A 110 -11.32 -2.64 -15.96
CA LEU A 110 -9.89 -2.41 -15.67
C LEU A 110 -9.65 -1.96 -14.22
N ILE A 111 -10.53 -1.12 -13.67
CA ILE A 111 -10.46 -0.71 -12.25
C ILE A 111 -10.71 -1.91 -11.33
N ASP A 112 -11.67 -2.78 -11.65
CA ASP A 112 -11.93 -3.99 -10.88
C ASP A 112 -10.69 -4.91 -10.86
N ASP A 113 -10.04 -5.12 -12.00
CA ASP A 113 -8.79 -5.89 -12.10
C ASP A 113 -7.65 -5.22 -11.30
N ALA A 114 -7.54 -3.89 -11.38
CA ALA A 114 -6.55 -3.14 -10.62
C ALA A 114 -6.77 -3.21 -9.10
N ILE A 115 -8.04 -3.26 -8.64
CA ILE A 115 -8.38 -3.46 -7.22
C ILE A 115 -7.94 -4.85 -6.76
N VAL A 116 -8.21 -5.89 -7.57
CA VAL A 116 -7.79 -7.27 -7.25
C VAL A 116 -6.28 -7.33 -7.11
N LYS A 117 -5.53 -6.80 -8.08
CA LYS A 117 -4.07 -6.76 -8.03
C LYS A 117 -3.54 -5.96 -6.83
N ASN A 118 -4.12 -4.80 -6.54
CA ASN A 118 -3.71 -3.99 -5.39
C ASN A 118 -3.92 -4.73 -4.06
N ASN A 119 -4.98 -5.54 -3.94
CA ASN A 119 -5.22 -6.36 -2.76
C ASN A 119 -4.20 -7.51 -2.63
N GLU A 120 -3.81 -8.14 -3.73
CA GLU A 120 -2.74 -9.15 -3.74
C GLU A 120 -1.40 -8.53 -3.31
N ASP A 121 -1.05 -7.36 -3.85
CA ASP A 121 0.16 -6.61 -3.49
C ASP A 121 0.14 -6.17 -2.02
N LEU A 122 -1.03 -5.80 -1.48
CA LEU A 122 -1.22 -5.48 -0.06
C LEU A 122 -0.87 -6.67 0.83
N VAL A 123 -1.44 -7.85 0.54
CA VAL A 123 -1.21 -9.07 1.32
C VAL A 123 0.25 -9.50 1.24
N LYS A 124 0.85 -9.45 0.05
CA LYS A 124 2.26 -9.77 -0.15
C LYS A 124 3.19 -8.82 0.62
N THR A 125 2.97 -7.51 0.49
CA THR A 125 3.76 -6.49 1.18
C THR A 125 3.63 -6.61 2.69
N GLU A 126 2.42 -6.90 3.19
CA GLU A 126 2.19 -7.17 4.61
C GLU A 126 2.95 -8.40 5.10
N ALA A 127 2.95 -9.48 4.34
CA ALA A 127 3.70 -10.68 4.69
C ALA A 127 5.21 -10.39 4.75
N GLU A 128 5.76 -9.68 3.77
CA GLU A 128 7.17 -9.27 3.76
C GLU A 128 7.52 -8.38 4.97
N ARG A 129 6.69 -7.36 5.25
CA ARG A 129 6.83 -6.50 6.44
C ARG A 129 6.80 -7.30 7.73
N ASN A 130 5.82 -8.19 7.89
CA ASN A 130 5.63 -8.96 9.11
C ASN A 130 6.74 -9.99 9.32
N ASN A 131 7.26 -10.58 8.24
CA ASN A 131 8.41 -11.48 8.33
C ASN A 131 9.66 -10.74 8.80
N ALA A 132 9.95 -9.57 8.24
CA ALA A 132 11.07 -8.74 8.72
C ALA A 132 10.87 -8.31 10.18
N LEU A 133 9.66 -7.89 10.56
CA LEU A 133 9.33 -7.46 11.92
C LEU A 133 9.49 -8.58 12.96
N ARG A 134 9.22 -9.84 12.59
CA ARG A 134 9.41 -11.00 13.48
C ARG A 134 10.87 -11.23 13.86
N GLU A 135 11.79 -10.89 12.98
CA GLU A 135 13.23 -11.03 13.20
C GLU A 135 13.84 -9.85 13.98
N VAL A 136 13.08 -8.77 14.20
CA VAL A 136 13.51 -7.64 15.04
C VAL A 136 13.23 -7.95 16.51
N GLY A 137 14.29 -7.98 17.31
CA GLY A 137 14.21 -8.27 18.74
C GLY A 137 13.52 -7.16 19.55
N ASN A 138 13.03 -7.51 20.74
CA ASN A 138 12.46 -6.52 21.68
C ASN A 138 13.55 -5.56 22.22
N HIS A 139 13.15 -4.43 22.79
CA HIS A 139 14.07 -3.51 23.46
C HIS A 139 14.88 -4.23 24.55
N LEU A 140 16.18 -3.95 24.58
CA LEU A 140 17.08 -4.41 25.64
C LEU A 140 16.88 -3.50 26.85
N ASP A 141 16.78 -4.10 28.02
CA ASP A 141 16.83 -3.35 29.28
C ASP A 141 18.24 -2.71 29.43
N PRO A 142 18.35 -1.49 30.00
CA PRO A 142 19.64 -0.82 30.17
C PRO A 142 20.68 -1.62 30.97
N THR A 143 20.25 -2.58 31.78
CA THR A 143 21.13 -3.43 32.61
C THR A 143 21.74 -4.62 31.85
N VAL A 144 21.24 -4.94 30.65
CA VAL A 144 21.71 -6.10 29.90
C VAL A 144 23.14 -5.85 29.39
N PRO A 145 24.10 -6.74 29.70
CA PRO A 145 25.44 -6.69 29.11
C PRO A 145 25.38 -6.73 27.59
N VAL A 146 26.07 -5.81 26.93
CA VAL A 146 26.17 -5.78 25.46
C VAL A 146 27.43 -6.54 25.06
N SER A 147 27.29 -7.84 24.86
CA SER A 147 28.34 -8.72 24.34
C SER A 147 27.76 -9.78 23.41
N ASN A 148 28.60 -10.30 22.52
CA ASN A 148 28.28 -11.44 21.66
C ASN A 148 28.92 -12.74 22.16
N ASP A 149 29.57 -12.70 23.33
CA ASP A 149 30.24 -13.83 23.97
C ASP A 149 29.58 -14.13 25.32
N GLU A 150 29.15 -15.39 25.51
CA GLU A 150 28.48 -15.82 26.74
C GLU A 150 29.44 -15.89 27.94
N ASP A 151 30.75 -15.96 27.72
CA ASP A 151 31.76 -15.94 28.78
C ASP A 151 31.87 -14.56 29.47
N GLU A 152 31.35 -13.50 28.84
CA GLU A 152 31.32 -12.13 29.40
C GLU A 152 30.09 -11.86 30.28
N ASN A 153 29.27 -12.87 30.56
CA ASN A 153 28.16 -12.77 31.49
C ASN A 153 28.67 -12.41 32.90
N LYS A 154 28.20 -11.28 33.45
CA LYS A 154 28.53 -10.79 34.80
C LYS A 154 27.34 -10.90 35.74
#